data_AF-A0A819PKP2-F1
#
_entry.id   AF-A0A819PKP2-F1
#
_cell.length_a   1.000
_cell.length_b   1.000
_cell.length_c   1.000
_cell.angle_alpha   90.00
_cell.angle_beta   90.00
_cell.angle_gamma   90.00
#
_symmetry.space_group_name_H-M   'P 1'
#
loop_
_entity.id
_entity.type
_entity.pdbx_description
1 polymer ?
#
loop_
_entity_poly.entity_id
_entity_poly.type
_entity_poly.pdbx_seq_one_letter_code
_entity_poly.pdbx_strand_id
1 'polypeptide(L)' 'HRGGNGRPRLLNEKEKRPIGQCIRRNNEITVNEIKEKLSTTYHSLVSATTIHRHLHECGYRNILPKSTHMLMSNDKN' A
#
# COMPACT_ATOMS: atom_id res chain seq x y z
N HIS A 1 26.41 -11.20 11.27
CA HIS A 1 25.04 -10.66 11.44
C HIS A 1 25.09 -9.32 12.18
N ARG A 2 24.78 -8.19 11.53
CA ARG A 2 24.55 -6.92 12.26
C ARG A 2 23.12 -6.95 12.82
N GLY A 3 22.97 -7.61 13.97
CA GLY A 3 21.74 -7.61 14.76
C GLY A 3 21.58 -6.26 15.45
N GLY A 4 21.13 -5.24 14.71
CA GLY A 4 20.68 -4.00 15.30
C GLY A 4 19.26 -4.19 15.81
N ASN A 5 19.07 -4.27 17.13
CA ASN A 5 17.76 -4.14 17.78
C ASN A 5 17.28 -2.68 17.67
N GLY A 6 17.04 -2.22 16.45
CA GLY A 6 16.46 -0.91 16.20
C GLY A 6 15.05 -0.82 16.75
N ARG A 7 14.55 0.41 16.93
CA ARG A 7 13.19 0.66 17.42
C ARG A 7 12.19 -0.16 16.57
N PRO A 8 11.33 -0.99 17.20
CA PRO A 8 10.33 -1.75 16.47
C PRO A 8 9.44 -0.78 15.70
N ARG A 9 9.20 -1.08 14.42
CA ARG A 9 8.32 -0.27 13.57
C ARG A 9 6.90 -0.37 14.12
N LEU A 10 6.17 0.74 14.09
CA LEU A 10 4.80 0.81 14.61
C LEU A 10 3.84 -0.15 13.88
N LEU A 11 4.12 -0.50 12.63
CA LEU A 11 3.36 -1.48 11.86
C LEU A 11 3.95 -2.88 12.05
N ASN A 12 3.13 -3.78 12.58
CA ASN A 12 3.42 -5.20 12.71
C ASN A 12 3.18 -5.94 11.38
N GLU A 13 3.81 -7.10 11.19
CA GLU A 13 3.62 -7.92 9.98
C GLU A 13 2.14 -8.30 9.74
N LYS A 14 1.36 -8.46 10.81
CA LYS A 14 -0.09 -8.71 10.77
C LYS A 14 -0.88 -7.55 10.15
N GLU A 15 -0.36 -6.33 10.21
CA GLU A 15 -0.98 -5.11 9.67
C GLU A 15 -0.43 -4.77 8.27
N LYS A 16 0.83 -5.10 7.98
CA LYS A 16 1.42 -4.87 6.65
C LYS A 16 0.77 -5.72 5.56
N ARG A 17 0.50 -6.99 5.86
CA ARG A 17 -0.17 -7.93 4.94
C ARG A 17 -1.53 -7.40 4.43
N PRO A 18 -2.48 -7.00 5.30
CA PRO A 18 -3.77 -6.49 4.86
C PRO A 18 -3.66 -5.14 4.12
N ILE A 19 -2.70 -4.27 4.46
CA ILE A 19 -2.44 -3.04 3.69
C ILE A 19 -2.12 -3.39 2.23
N GLY A 20 -1.17 -4.31 2.02
CA GLY A 20 -0.79 -4.76 0.67
C GLY A 20 -1.95 -5.43 -0.07
N GLN A 21 -2.78 -6.20 0.62
CA GLN A 21 -3.97 -6.80 0.01
C GLN A 21 -5.04 -5.77 -0.39
N CYS A 22 -5.24 -4.72 0.41
CA CYS A 22 -6.19 -3.66 0.08
C CYS A 22 -5.80 -2.95 -1.20
N ILE A 23 -4.52 -2.59 -1.35
CA ILE A 23 -3.99 -1.91 -2.54
C ILE A 23 -4.07 -2.79 -3.78
N ARG A 24 -3.77 -4.09 -3.65
CA ARG A 24 -3.86 -5.04 -4.76
C ARG A 24 -5.28 -5.25 -5.25
N ARG A 25 -6.29 -5.17 -4.36
CA ARG A 25 -7.70 -5.36 -4.70
C ARG A 25 -8.36 -4.08 -5.21
N ASN A 26 -7.96 -2.94 -4.68
CA ASN A 26 -8.43 -1.62 -5.07
C ASN A 26 -7.24 -0.66 -5.06
N ASN A 27 -6.74 -0.31 -6.23
CA ASN A 27 -5.60 0.59 -6.39
C ASN A 27 -5.98 2.08 -6.21
N GLU A 28 -7.27 2.40 -6.12
CA GLU A 28 -7.80 3.73 -5.82
C GLU A 28 -8.08 3.93 -4.32
N ILE A 29 -7.83 2.90 -3.49
CA ILE A 29 -8.09 2.97 -2.05
C ILE A 29 -7.24 4.06 -1.39
N THR A 30 -7.90 4.91 -0.60
CA THR A 30 -7.26 5.99 0.12
C THR A 30 -6.60 5.51 1.41
N VAL A 31 -5.64 6.29 1.92
CA VAL A 31 -4.98 6.03 3.21
C VAL A 31 -5.98 6.00 4.37
N ASN A 32 -7.03 6.83 4.32
CA ASN A 32 -8.05 6.87 5.36
C ASN A 32 -8.92 5.61 5.35
N GLU A 33 -9.29 5.10 4.18
CA GLU A 33 -10.03 3.83 4.07
C GLU A 33 -9.18 2.65 4.55
N ILE A 34 -7.87 2.64 4.23
CA ILE A 34 -6.94 1.63 4.77
C ILE A 34 -6.91 1.72 6.30
N LYS A 35 -6.84 2.93 6.86
CA LYS A 35 -6.82 3.17 8.30
C LYS A 35 -8.10 2.67 8.97
N GLU A 36 -9.27 3.02 8.45
CA GLU A 36 -10.56 2.54 8.97
C GLU A 36 -10.62 1.02 8.95
N LYS A 37 -10.19 0.40 7.85
CA LYS A 37 -10.20 -1.06 7.72
C LYS A 37 -9.25 -1.74 8.71
N LEU A 38 -8.06 -1.17 8.94
CA LEU A 38 -7.14 -1.65 9.97
C LEU A 38 -7.71 -1.49 11.38
N SER A 39 -8.38 -0.37 11.65
CA SER A 39 -9.05 -0.11 12.92
C SER A 39 -10.17 -1.13 13.16
N THR A 40 -11.00 -1.38 12.16
CA THR A 40 -12.15 -2.30 12.27
C THR A 40 -11.73 -3.77 12.36
N THR A 41 -10.75 -4.21 11.56
CA THR A 41 -10.36 -5.63 11.49
C THR A 41 -9.33 -6.03 12.55
N TYR A 42 -8.43 -5.11 12.93
CA TYR A 42 -7.28 -5.42 13.79
C TYR A 42 -7.23 -4.57 15.07
N HIS A 43 -8.24 -3.73 15.33
CA HIS A 43 -8.25 -2.77 16.45
C HIS A 43 -7.00 -1.89 16.48
N SER A 44 -6.48 -1.57 15.30
CA SER A 44 -5.21 -0.88 15.17
C SER A 44 -5.37 0.64 15.26
N LEU A 45 -4.49 1.27 16.04
CA LEU A 45 -4.46 2.72 16.25
C LEU A 45 -3.42 3.44 15.37
N VAL A 46 -3.01 2.83 14.26
CA VAL A 46 -2.03 3.45 13.37
C VAL A 46 -2.52 4.78 12.80
N SER A 47 -1.64 5.78 12.80
CA SER A 47 -1.91 7.05 12.14
C SER A 47 -1.87 6.91 10.61
N ALA A 48 -2.64 7.76 9.91
CA ALA A 48 -2.61 7.86 8.46
C ALA A 48 -1.20 8.17 7.94
N THR A 49 -0.44 9.02 8.65
CA THR A 49 0.97 9.33 8.35
C THR A 49 1.87 8.10 8.40
N THR A 50 1.66 7.18 9.34
CA THR A 50 2.43 5.93 9.41
C THR A 50 2.13 5.03 8.22
N ILE A 51 0.85 4.91 7.85
CA ILE A 51 0.42 4.13 6.69
C ILE A 51 1.04 4.74 5.42
N HIS A 52 0.89 6.05 5.22
CA HIS A 52 1.47 6.76 4.08
C HIS A 52 2.98 6.55 3.95
N ARG A 53 3.73 6.67 5.06
CA ARG A 53 5.17 6.40 5.06
C ARG A 53 5.47 4.95 4.66
N HIS A 54 4.69 3.99 5.17
CA HIS A 54 4.86 2.58 4.83
C HIS A 54 4.60 2.32 3.34
N LEU A 55 3.56 2.94 2.77
CA LEU A 55 3.27 2.85 1.34
C LEU A 55 4.43 3.36 0.50
N HIS A 56 4.96 4.53 0.87
CA HIS A 56 6.12 5.11 0.19
C HIS A 56 7.36 4.22 0.29
N GLU A 57 7.67 3.67 1.48
CA GLU A 57 8.78 2.73 1.67
C GLU A 57 8.63 1.44 0.85
N CYS A 58 7.40 0.98 0.65
CA CYS A 58 7.09 -0.20 -0.17
C CYS A 58 6.98 0.11 -1.67
N GLY A 59 7.17 1.37 -2.09
CA GLY A 59 7.06 1.77 -3.48
C GLY A 59 5.63 1.90 -4.01
N TYR A 60 4.62 1.82 -3.14
CA TYR A 60 3.25 2.15 -3.48
C TYR A 60 3.14 3.68 -3.60
N ARG A 61 3.26 4.17 -4.82
CA ARG A 61 3.07 5.59 -5.15
C ARG A 61 1.61 5.79 -5.59
N ASN A 62 1.06 6.99 -5.37
CA ASN A 62 -0.26 7.44 -5.85
C ASN A 62 -0.32 7.59 -7.38
N ILE A 63 0.31 6.70 -8.12
CA ILE A 63 0.33 6.69 -9.58
C ILE A 63 -0.14 5.30 -9.99
N LEU A 64 -1.41 5.25 -10.36
CA LEU A 64 -1.86 4.29 -11.36
C LEU A 64 -0.90 4.38 -12.55
N PRO A 65 -0.41 3.26 -13.10
CA PRO A 65 0.03 3.28 -14.49
C PRO A 65 -1.20 3.70 -15.31
N LYS A 66 -1.26 4.99 -15.69
CA LYS A 66 -2.25 5.51 -16.61
C LYS A 66 -2.07 4.71 -17.89
N SER A 67 -3.05 3.85 -18.19
CA SER A 67 -3.16 3.02 -19.39
C SER A 67 -1.83 2.73 -20.07
N THR A 68 -1.29 1.53 -19.90
CA THR A 68 -0.45 0.96 -20.96
C THR A 68 -1.24 1.17 -22.26
N HIS A 69 -0.74 2.04 -23.16
CA HIS A 69 -1.29 2.13 -24.50
C HIS A 69 -1.13 0.72 -25.06
N MET A 70 -2.22 -0.05 -25.06
CA MET A 70 -2.26 -1.30 -25.80
C MET A 70 -1.86 -0.92 -27.22
N LEU A 71 -0.81 -1.56 -27.74
CA LEU A 71 -0.38 -1.37 -29.12
C LEU A 71 -1.63 -1.56 -29.99
N MET A 72 -2.19 -0.45 -30.47
CA MET A 72 -3.17 -0.51 -31.53
C MET A 72 -2.40 -1.12 -32.70
N SER A 73 -2.71 -2.36 -33.04
CA SER A 73 -2.27 -2.95 -34.29
C SER A 73 -2.76 -2.03 -35.39
N ASN A 74 -1.87 -1.16 -35.87
CA ASN A 74 -2.04 -0.47 -37.13
C ASN A 74 -1.87 -1.53 -38.22
N ASP A 75 -2.89 -2.37 -38.40
CA ASP A 75 -3.01 -3.15 -39.61
C ASP A 75 -3.55 -2.19 -40.68
N LYS A 76 -2.60 -1.54 -41.36
CA LYS A 76 -2.87 -0.73 -42.54
C LYS A 76 -3.02 -1.69 -43.73
N ASN A 77 -4.22 -1.64 -44.31
CA ASN A 77 -4.54 -1.87 -45.72
C ASN A 77 -4.27 -3.26 -46.32
#